data_AF-A0A7J7QB35-F1
#
_entry.id   AF-A0A7J7QB35-F1
#
_cell.length_a   1.000
_cell.length_b   1.000
_cell.length_c   1.000
_cell.angle_alpha   90.00
_cell.angle_beta   90.00
_cell.angle_gamma   90.00
#
_symmetry.space_group_name_H-M   'P 1'
#
loop_
_entity.id
_entity.type
_entity.pdbx_description
1 polymer ?
#
loop_
_entity_poly.entity_id
_entity_poly.type
_entity_poly.pdbx_seq_one_letter_code
_entity_poly.pdbx_strand_id
1 'polypeptide(L)'
;MLLDSEAAAAVADSLAGLAGHGLGSPTRQHSRSLHQHAGLSRSCSSCSAQHAGSGSGEAAAAPTSVEEVVDELTAAVEGGSGRESQQQQQDEQQEQQPGQQPQAAEQQSQAGSSVPRPTGGMLYPGVVSERQYPEIGVRELTLVNGMRLAIKQTDFLADEVLVTAVAVGGLSEVPRPSFYTASMSGVVGSQLGQFGHKPEVLGELLAGQRSPHDLEVVGQLLHMLMTHEMQLQPGEMDSVMVQVRQGIEAQVRSPLHKYHTRVRLINYDSCYFFDPITWRSWIRHHRAAFSNPAEFTVVFTGNVKFTALLPVITTYLATIPAAPGRGGPRDCRSLTPLPFKFPEQPVVEDVEVDMVSPMTQSQITLPVGLDRATAREQLWWLSAACRLLETRLLQKLRFEFGDVYTVSVASFFGCEAPSSTGPKLWGDVSIAFTCDPANKDRLVELALTTLELLQQEGPTQAEVDTLLNVERFDWENLTQENSFFHDVVVNGYQSRKFAETGDLDEVWARIATSREAVMAEMTPETLQKMLRCLFPSPCRSRYTAITMMPRPPGLLGRLAFSFATASSSMQIAMALAGAGVLVAATAAAAVAVSRRRAAQ
;
A
#
# COMPACT_ATOMS: atom_id res chain seq x y z
N MET A 1 24.64 -41.28 -42.50
CA MET A 1 25.54 -41.64 -41.39
C MET A 1 24.95 -40.95 -40.17
N LEU A 2 24.17 -41.60 -39.28
CA LEU A 2 24.34 -42.96 -38.69
C LEU A 2 25.80 -43.12 -38.21
N LEU A 3 26.12 -43.26 -36.92
CA LEU A 3 25.31 -43.33 -35.69
C LEU A 3 25.75 -42.18 -34.73
N ASP A 4 25.33 -42.01 -33.47
CA ASP A 4 24.60 -42.88 -32.52
C ASP A 4 23.74 -42.09 -31.51
N SER A 5 22.88 -42.77 -30.72
CA SER A 5 21.94 -42.14 -29.76
C SER A 5 22.11 -42.55 -28.29
N GLU A 6 23.12 -43.34 -27.92
CA GLU A 6 23.26 -43.84 -26.54
C GLU A 6 24.12 -42.95 -25.62
N ALA A 7 24.93 -42.03 -26.16
CA ALA A 7 25.77 -41.13 -25.36
C ALA A 7 24.99 -40.03 -24.60
N ALA A 8 23.76 -39.71 -25.03
CA ALA A 8 22.92 -38.69 -24.40
C ALA A 8 22.17 -39.19 -23.15
N ALA A 9 21.97 -40.51 -23.03
CA ALA A 9 21.25 -41.11 -21.88
C ALA A 9 22.14 -41.25 -20.63
N ALA A 10 23.44 -41.52 -20.80
CA ALA A 10 24.34 -41.80 -19.69
C ALA A 10 24.64 -40.60 -18.76
N VAL A 11 24.38 -39.37 -19.20
CA VAL A 11 24.55 -38.15 -18.38
C VAL A 11 23.28 -37.82 -17.57
N ALA A 12 22.11 -38.34 -17.97
CA ALA A 12 20.85 -38.11 -17.27
C ALA A 12 20.73 -38.95 -15.98
N ASP A 13 21.20 -40.20 -15.98
CA ASP A 13 21.05 -41.11 -14.83
C ASP A 13 22.05 -40.87 -13.68
N SER A 14 23.17 -40.19 -13.93
CA SER A 14 24.17 -39.90 -12.86
C SER A 14 23.76 -38.76 -11.91
N LEU A 15 22.66 -38.05 -12.18
CA LEU A 15 22.16 -36.96 -11.32
C LEU A 15 20.96 -37.37 -10.44
N ALA A 16 20.41 -38.58 -10.61
CA ALA A 16 19.33 -39.11 -9.79
C ALA A 16 19.78 -39.75 -8.45
N GLY A 17 21.10 -39.90 -8.23
CA GLY A 17 21.67 -40.73 -7.15
C GLY A 17 22.04 -40.03 -5.83
N LEU A 18 21.85 -38.71 -5.68
CA LEU A 18 22.33 -37.95 -4.50
C LEU A 18 21.23 -37.14 -3.78
N ALA A 19 19.98 -37.60 -3.84
CA ALA A 19 18.90 -37.12 -2.98
C ALA A 19 18.68 -38.12 -1.82
N GLY A 20 19.42 -37.94 -0.72
CA GLY A 20 19.38 -38.93 0.37
C GLY A 20 20.15 -38.57 1.65
N HIS A 21 19.87 -37.42 2.27
CA HIS A 21 19.67 -37.26 3.72
C HIS A 21 19.53 -35.77 4.08
N GLY A 22 18.56 -35.46 4.93
CA GLY A 22 17.95 -34.14 5.03
C GLY A 22 18.77 -33.01 5.66
N LEU A 23 18.32 -31.80 5.33
CA LEU A 23 18.08 -30.68 6.26
C LEU A 23 17.13 -29.70 5.55
N GLY A 24 16.01 -29.35 6.20
CA GLY A 24 14.97 -28.52 5.59
C GLY A 24 15.43 -27.07 5.36
N SER A 25 15.13 -26.51 4.19
CA SER A 25 15.36 -25.10 3.85
C SER A 25 14.14 -24.51 3.13
N PRO A 26 13.94 -23.18 3.15
CA PRO A 26 12.61 -22.60 3.14
C PRO A 26 11.99 -22.45 1.73
N THR A 27 10.67 -22.56 1.69
CA THR A 27 9.84 -22.35 0.50
C THR A 27 9.89 -20.90 0.01
N ARG A 28 10.24 -20.71 -1.26
CA ARG A 28 10.06 -19.44 -1.98
C ARG A 28 8.56 -19.16 -2.17
N GLN A 29 8.01 -18.20 -1.42
CA GLN A 29 6.75 -17.56 -1.80
C GLN A 29 7.04 -16.41 -2.75
N HIS A 30 6.64 -16.55 -4.02
CA HIS A 30 6.62 -15.45 -4.97
C HIS A 30 5.30 -14.66 -4.84
N SER A 31 5.43 -13.35 -4.64
CA SER A 31 4.32 -12.42 -4.52
C SER A 31 3.68 -12.09 -5.89
N ARG A 32 2.50 -12.64 -6.16
CA ARG A 32 1.55 -12.12 -7.18
C ARG A 32 0.10 -12.25 -6.67
N SER A 33 -0.25 -11.54 -5.62
CA SER A 33 -1.65 -11.24 -5.29
C SER A 33 -2.08 -9.91 -5.92
N LEU A 34 -3.37 -9.78 -6.22
CA LEU A 34 -3.96 -8.56 -6.78
C LEU A 34 -3.85 -7.42 -5.76
N HIS A 35 -2.96 -6.46 -5.99
CA HIS A 35 -2.73 -5.35 -5.06
C HIS A 35 -3.86 -4.30 -5.08
N GLN A 36 -4.94 -4.60 -4.36
CA GLN A 36 -5.93 -3.62 -3.88
C GLN A 36 -5.90 -3.47 -2.35
N HIS A 37 -4.70 -3.48 -1.75
CA HIS A 37 -4.49 -3.08 -0.36
C HIS A 37 -3.38 -2.02 -0.25
N ALA A 38 -3.77 -0.76 -0.41
CA ALA A 38 -2.93 0.38 -0.05
C ALA A 38 -3.19 0.76 1.42
N GLY A 39 -2.20 0.56 2.29
CA GLY A 39 -2.23 1.03 3.67
C GLY A 39 -2.04 -0.06 4.72
N LEU A 40 -0.77 -0.44 4.94
CA LEU A 40 -0.13 -0.76 6.24
C LEU A 40 1.21 -1.46 5.95
N SER A 41 2.32 -0.74 6.11
CA SER A 41 3.66 -1.29 5.91
C SER A 41 4.00 -2.30 7.01
N ARG A 42 4.07 -3.59 6.67
CA ARG A 42 4.61 -4.62 7.57
C ARG A 42 6.11 -4.41 7.75
N SER A 43 6.53 -3.95 8.93
CA SER A 43 7.94 -3.91 9.35
C SER A 43 8.39 -5.31 9.76
N CYS A 44 9.33 -5.90 9.03
CA CYS A 44 9.94 -7.18 9.40
C CYS A 44 11.04 -6.94 10.44
N SER A 45 10.88 -7.48 11.65
CA SER A 45 11.77 -7.23 12.79
C SER A 45 12.59 -8.48 13.16
N SER A 46 13.76 -8.65 12.55
CA SER A 46 14.75 -9.64 13.01
C SER A 46 16.17 -9.34 12.50
N CYS A 47 16.93 -8.51 13.23
CA CYS A 47 18.39 -8.62 13.33
C CYS A 47 18.95 -7.63 14.37
N SER A 48 19.23 -8.12 15.58
CA SER A 48 20.00 -7.39 16.61
C SER A 48 20.68 -8.37 17.56
N ALA A 49 21.94 -8.72 17.31
CA ALA A 49 22.93 -9.06 18.33
C ALA A 49 24.35 -9.11 17.74
N GLN A 50 25.33 -8.66 18.54
CA GLN A 50 26.79 -8.84 18.41
C GLN A 50 27.57 -7.82 17.54
N HIS A 51 27.93 -6.67 18.12
CA HIS A 51 29.18 -6.53 18.88
C HIS A 51 29.34 -5.15 19.52
N ALA A 52 29.94 -5.10 20.70
CA ALA A 52 30.41 -3.88 21.38
C ALA A 52 31.88 -4.06 21.75
N GLY A 53 32.68 -2.97 21.77
CA GLY A 53 33.99 -2.97 22.41
C GLY A 53 35.05 -2.04 21.81
N SER A 54 35.26 -0.86 22.43
CA SER A 54 36.43 0.05 22.29
C SER A 54 36.71 0.73 20.92
N GLY A 55 37.22 1.97 20.87
CA GLY A 55 37.34 2.97 21.93
C GLY A 55 38.31 4.14 21.63
N SER A 56 37.90 5.36 21.98
CA SER A 56 38.70 6.62 22.12
C SER A 56 39.30 7.29 20.86
N GLY A 57 39.21 8.64 20.82
CA GLY A 57 39.85 9.50 19.81
C GLY A 57 39.14 10.85 19.57
N GLU A 58 39.08 11.74 20.56
CA GLU A 58 38.49 13.08 20.41
C GLU A 58 39.32 14.03 19.53
N ALA A 59 38.64 14.91 18.78
CA ALA A 59 39.12 16.24 18.41
C ALA A 59 37.91 17.17 18.13
N ALA A 60 37.91 18.39 18.67
CA ALA A 60 36.75 19.29 18.68
C ALA A 60 37.01 20.67 18.06
N ALA A 61 35.99 21.23 17.38
CA ALA A 61 35.65 22.65 17.13
C ALA A 61 34.64 22.71 15.94
N ALA A 62 33.33 23.01 16.06
CA ALA A 62 32.62 24.18 16.62
C ALA A 62 32.64 25.44 15.72
N PRO A 63 31.59 26.30 15.70
CA PRO A 63 30.18 26.08 16.07
C PRO A 63 29.14 26.66 15.07
N THR A 64 27.88 26.23 15.20
CA THR A 64 26.68 27.05 14.94
C THR A 64 25.66 26.71 16.04
N SER A 65 25.05 27.74 16.65
CA SER A 65 24.29 27.67 17.90
C SER A 65 23.06 26.76 17.82
N VAL A 66 23.08 25.67 18.61
CA VAL A 66 21.89 24.84 18.90
C VAL A 66 21.10 25.40 20.10
N GLU A 67 21.74 26.22 20.94
CA GLU A 67 21.15 26.78 22.17
C GLU A 67 20.07 27.84 21.89
N GLU A 68 20.23 28.70 20.88
CA GLU A 68 19.20 29.72 20.53
C GLU A 68 17.85 29.10 20.13
N VAL A 69 17.86 27.93 19.47
CA VAL A 69 16.62 27.23 19.08
C VAL A 69 15.98 26.51 20.26
N VAL A 70 16.78 26.11 21.27
CA VAL A 70 16.27 25.47 22.49
C VAL A 70 15.63 26.50 23.42
N ASP A 71 16.20 27.69 23.57
CA ASP A 71 15.62 28.75 24.40
C ASP A 71 14.29 29.28 23.82
N GLU A 72 14.19 29.43 22.49
CA GLU A 72 12.94 29.87 21.83
C GLU A 72 11.82 28.82 21.93
N LEU A 73 12.16 27.53 21.91
CA LEU A 73 11.21 26.43 22.16
C LEU A 73 10.83 26.27 23.64
N THR A 74 11.75 26.55 24.57
CA THR A 74 11.46 26.45 26.01
C THR A 74 10.55 27.59 26.48
N ALA A 75 10.75 28.80 25.96
CA ALA A 75 9.85 29.94 26.21
C ALA A 75 8.40 29.67 25.73
N ALA A 76 8.23 28.90 24.66
CA ALA A 76 6.90 28.51 24.16
C ALA A 76 6.19 27.49 25.07
N VAL A 77 6.93 26.70 25.85
CA VAL A 77 6.39 25.71 26.80
C VAL A 77 6.00 26.36 28.12
N GLU A 78 6.81 27.30 28.63
CA GLU A 78 6.53 27.97 29.92
C GLU A 78 5.45 29.08 29.81
N GLY A 79 5.25 29.66 28.62
CA GLY A 79 4.22 30.68 28.38
C GLY A 79 2.77 30.18 28.22
N GLY A 80 2.56 28.87 28.01
CA GLY A 80 1.23 28.29 27.73
C GLY A 80 0.39 27.98 28.98
N SER A 81 1.05 27.57 30.07
CA SER A 81 0.42 26.97 31.26
C SER A 81 -0.67 27.81 31.95
N GLY A 82 -0.70 29.14 31.74
CA GLY A 82 -1.67 30.04 32.39
C GLY A 82 -2.93 30.33 31.58
N ARG A 83 -2.98 30.02 30.28
CA ARG A 83 -4.14 30.29 29.42
C ARG A 83 -5.02 29.07 29.19
N GLU A 84 -4.44 27.88 29.16
CA GLU A 84 -5.17 26.63 28.92
C GLU A 84 -6.22 26.34 30.02
N SER A 85 -5.91 26.69 31.28
CA SER A 85 -6.84 26.53 32.41
C SER A 85 -8.09 27.42 32.31
N GLN A 86 -7.99 28.61 31.72
CA GLN A 86 -9.14 29.51 31.57
C GLN A 86 -10.01 29.13 30.37
N GLN A 87 -9.42 28.57 29.32
CA GLN A 87 -10.17 28.19 28.13
C GLN A 87 -10.97 26.90 28.34
N GLN A 88 -10.40 25.89 29.04
CA GLN A 88 -11.16 24.72 29.47
C GLN A 88 -12.32 25.08 30.43
N GLN A 89 -12.10 26.00 31.38
CA GLN A 89 -13.17 26.46 32.28
C GLN A 89 -14.26 27.30 31.60
N GLN A 90 -13.95 27.95 30.47
CA GLN A 90 -14.96 28.68 29.67
C GLN A 90 -15.82 27.73 28.84
N ASP A 91 -15.22 26.69 28.24
CA ASP A 91 -15.97 25.66 27.51
C ASP A 91 -16.89 24.86 28.46
N GLU A 92 -16.41 24.46 29.65
CA GLU A 92 -17.23 23.75 30.65
C GLU A 92 -18.36 24.60 31.25
N GLN A 93 -18.23 25.93 31.32
CA GLN A 93 -19.28 26.82 31.81
C GLN A 93 -20.33 27.17 30.74
N GLN A 94 -20.06 26.98 29.46
CA GLN A 94 -21.04 27.18 28.39
C GLN A 94 -22.05 26.01 28.24
N GLU A 95 -21.74 24.82 28.76
CA GLU A 95 -22.67 23.67 28.72
C GLU A 95 -23.74 23.65 29.83
N GLN A 96 -23.74 24.62 30.76
CA GLN A 96 -24.70 24.66 31.88
C GLN A 96 -25.71 25.82 31.82
N GLN A 97 -26.50 25.89 30.73
CA GLN A 97 -27.79 26.61 30.75
C GLN A 97 -28.78 26.09 29.69
N PRO A 98 -30.03 25.73 30.06
CA PRO A 98 -31.01 25.19 29.11
C PRO A 98 -31.77 26.30 28.38
N GLY A 99 -31.63 26.40 27.05
CA GLY A 99 -32.23 27.50 26.28
C GLY A 99 -32.48 27.24 24.79
N GLN A 100 -33.69 26.78 24.47
CA GLN A 100 -34.48 27.06 23.25
C GLN A 100 -33.90 26.76 21.85
N GLN A 101 -34.56 25.82 21.16
CA GLN A 101 -34.42 25.58 19.72
C GLN A 101 -34.98 26.76 18.88
N PRO A 102 -34.34 27.12 17.75
CA PRO A 102 -35.02 27.77 16.64
C PRO A 102 -35.55 26.70 15.65
N GLN A 103 -36.87 26.51 15.62
CA GLN A 103 -37.54 25.69 14.60
C GLN A 103 -37.61 26.45 13.27
N ALA A 104 -36.75 26.12 12.28
CA ALA A 104 -36.97 26.49 10.86
C ALA A 104 -35.99 25.79 9.90
N ALA A 105 -36.28 24.54 9.47
CA ALA A 105 -35.80 23.96 8.19
C ALA A 105 -36.34 22.53 7.87
N GLU A 106 -37.33 21.99 8.59
CA GLU A 106 -37.92 20.67 8.25
C GLU A 106 -39.08 20.81 7.26
N GLN A 107 -38.78 21.01 5.96
CA GLN A 107 -39.78 20.89 4.91
C GLN A 107 -39.18 20.70 3.50
N GLN A 108 -38.46 19.58 3.27
CA GLN A 108 -38.28 18.91 1.96
C GLN A 108 -37.33 17.69 2.06
N SER A 109 -37.79 16.58 2.63
CA SER A 109 -37.27 15.21 2.35
C SER A 109 -38.12 14.15 3.09
N GLN A 110 -39.35 13.94 2.65
CA GLN A 110 -40.11 12.73 3.00
C GLN A 110 -40.36 11.91 1.73
N ALA A 111 -39.35 11.10 1.37
CA ALA A 111 -39.44 10.13 0.30
C ALA A 111 -38.61 8.87 0.64
N GLY A 112 -39.24 7.95 1.38
CA GLY A 112 -38.93 6.52 1.39
C GLY A 112 -37.48 6.05 1.62
N SER A 113 -37.08 5.93 2.90
CA SER A 113 -36.16 4.85 3.31
C SER A 113 -36.39 4.47 4.78
N SER A 114 -37.53 3.83 5.04
CA SER A 114 -37.74 3.13 6.30
C SER A 114 -37.05 1.77 6.25
N VAL A 115 -35.96 1.59 7.00
CA VAL A 115 -35.42 0.24 7.26
C VAL A 115 -36.53 -0.57 7.94
N PRO A 116 -37.06 -1.63 7.32
CA PRO A 116 -38.13 -2.40 7.94
C PRO A 116 -37.57 -3.16 9.13
N ARG A 117 -38.22 -3.03 10.31
CA ARG A 117 -38.05 -4.02 11.38
C ARG A 117 -38.42 -5.40 10.80
N PRO A 118 -37.56 -6.43 10.92
CA PRO A 118 -37.94 -7.76 10.49
C PRO A 118 -38.99 -8.32 11.45
N THR A 119 -40.26 -8.34 11.01
CA THR A 119 -41.36 -9.07 11.64
C THR A 119 -41.40 -10.55 11.24
N GLY A 120 -40.26 -11.09 10.76
CA GLY A 120 -40.03 -12.52 10.56
C GLY A 120 -39.36 -13.14 11.80
N GLY A 121 -39.71 -14.39 12.12
CA GLY A 121 -39.01 -15.15 13.15
C GLY A 121 -37.54 -15.38 12.78
N MET A 122 -36.66 -15.46 13.79
CA MET A 122 -35.24 -15.74 13.58
C MET A 122 -35.05 -17.13 12.96
N LEU A 123 -34.15 -17.26 11.98
CA LEU A 123 -33.80 -18.56 11.38
C LEU A 123 -32.96 -19.41 12.34
N TYR A 124 -32.02 -18.75 13.02
CA TYR A 124 -31.17 -19.30 14.07
C TYR A 124 -31.03 -18.24 15.19
N PRO A 125 -30.62 -18.59 16.41
CA PRO A 125 -30.40 -17.60 17.47
C PRO A 125 -29.48 -16.47 17.00
N GLY A 126 -29.99 -15.24 16.91
CA GLY A 126 -29.20 -14.10 16.45
C GLY A 126 -29.05 -13.95 14.92
N VAL A 127 -29.66 -14.81 14.09
CA VAL A 127 -29.68 -14.70 12.62
C VAL A 127 -31.08 -14.34 12.13
N VAL A 128 -31.18 -13.22 11.41
CA VAL A 128 -32.44 -12.63 10.91
C VAL A 128 -32.81 -13.19 9.54
N SER A 129 -31.85 -13.30 8.63
CA SER A 129 -32.08 -13.78 7.27
C SER A 129 -30.85 -14.50 6.72
N GLU A 130 -31.11 -15.41 5.78
CA GLU A 130 -30.10 -16.10 4.97
C GLU A 130 -30.41 -15.84 3.50
N ARG A 131 -29.37 -15.68 2.68
CA ARG A 131 -29.42 -15.61 1.22
C ARG A 131 -28.32 -16.53 0.69
N GLN A 132 -28.57 -17.16 -0.45
CA GLN A 132 -27.60 -18.03 -1.12
C GLN A 132 -27.35 -17.50 -2.53
N TYR A 133 -26.08 -17.49 -2.91
CA TYR A 133 -25.57 -17.10 -4.22
C TYR A 133 -24.95 -18.35 -4.84
N PRO A 134 -25.74 -19.19 -5.54
CA PRO A 134 -25.30 -20.50 -6.04
C PRO A 134 -24.17 -20.44 -7.08
N GLU A 135 -24.09 -19.42 -7.94
CA GLU A 135 -23.08 -19.37 -9.02
C GLU A 135 -21.67 -19.13 -8.46
N ILE A 136 -21.52 -18.24 -7.47
CA ILE A 136 -20.25 -18.06 -6.74
C ILE A 136 -20.11 -19.04 -5.55
N GLY A 137 -21.18 -19.72 -5.15
CA GLY A 137 -21.21 -20.66 -4.02
C GLY A 137 -21.03 -19.98 -2.66
N VAL A 138 -21.67 -18.82 -2.45
CA VAL A 138 -21.60 -18.04 -1.20
C VAL A 138 -22.94 -18.11 -0.44
N ARG A 139 -22.86 -18.31 0.88
CA ARG A 139 -23.98 -18.14 1.80
C ARG A 139 -23.84 -16.83 2.56
N GLU A 140 -24.80 -15.93 2.39
CA GLU A 140 -24.90 -14.68 3.13
C GLU A 140 -25.87 -14.83 4.30
N LEU A 141 -25.49 -14.30 5.47
CA LEU A 141 -26.31 -14.21 6.66
C LEU A 141 -26.40 -12.74 7.10
N THR A 142 -27.57 -12.30 7.56
CA THR A 142 -27.71 -11.03 8.29
C THR A 142 -28.03 -11.32 9.75
N LEU A 143 -27.24 -10.75 10.66
CA LEU A 143 -27.37 -10.92 12.11
C LEU A 143 -28.34 -9.90 12.72
N VAL A 144 -28.82 -10.17 13.94
CA VAL A 144 -29.73 -9.28 14.69
C VAL A 144 -29.16 -7.89 15.00
N ASN A 145 -27.83 -7.75 15.01
CA ASN A 145 -27.13 -6.47 15.17
C ASN A 145 -26.83 -5.76 13.83
N GLY A 146 -27.32 -6.29 12.70
CA GLY A 146 -27.17 -5.73 11.36
C GLY A 146 -25.89 -6.13 10.63
N MET A 147 -24.95 -6.82 11.29
CA MET A 147 -23.73 -7.31 10.65
C MET A 147 -24.09 -8.34 9.56
N ARG A 148 -23.38 -8.30 8.43
CA ARG A 148 -23.48 -9.31 7.37
C ARG A 148 -22.31 -10.27 7.43
N LEU A 149 -22.56 -11.56 7.22
CA LEU A 149 -21.54 -12.59 7.10
C LEU A 149 -21.66 -13.25 5.72
N ALA A 150 -20.56 -13.41 5.01
CA ALA A 150 -20.50 -14.10 3.73
C ALA A 150 -19.57 -15.30 3.85
N ILE A 151 -20.11 -16.50 3.65
CA ILE A 151 -19.40 -17.76 3.88
C ILE A 151 -19.28 -18.48 2.53
N LYS A 152 -18.05 -18.59 2.04
CA LYS A 152 -17.72 -19.46 0.90
C LYS A 152 -16.98 -20.69 1.40
N GLN A 153 -17.63 -21.84 1.30
CA GLN A 153 -16.98 -23.12 1.59
C GLN A 153 -16.19 -23.59 0.36
N THR A 154 -14.96 -24.03 0.58
CA THR A 154 -14.04 -24.61 -0.41
C THR A 154 -13.31 -25.79 0.20
N ASP A 155 -12.69 -26.63 -0.63
CA ASP A 155 -11.91 -27.81 -0.22
C ASP A 155 -10.46 -27.80 -0.74
N PHE A 156 -10.03 -26.70 -1.36
CA PHE A 156 -8.70 -26.53 -1.97
C PHE A 156 -7.53 -26.75 -0.99
N LEU A 157 -7.67 -26.25 0.24
CA LEU A 157 -6.69 -26.40 1.32
C LEU A 157 -7.41 -26.79 2.60
N ALA A 158 -7.01 -27.92 3.20
CA ALA A 158 -7.69 -28.52 4.34
C ALA A 158 -7.62 -27.65 5.61
N ASP A 159 -6.49 -26.96 5.83
CA ASP A 159 -6.15 -26.27 7.07
C ASP A 159 -6.15 -24.74 6.93
N GLU A 160 -6.85 -24.19 5.91
CA GLU A 160 -6.89 -22.74 5.66
C GLU A 160 -8.31 -22.17 5.72
N VAL A 161 -8.43 -21.03 6.43
CA VAL A 161 -9.62 -20.18 6.47
C VAL A 161 -9.19 -18.72 6.42
N LEU A 162 -9.56 -18.04 5.33
CA LEU A 162 -9.36 -16.60 5.15
C LEU A 162 -10.55 -15.84 5.72
N VAL A 163 -10.27 -14.83 6.56
CA VAL A 163 -11.29 -14.02 7.23
C VAL A 163 -10.96 -12.54 7.08
N THR A 164 -11.86 -11.79 6.45
CA THR A 164 -11.73 -10.33 6.26
C THR A 164 -13.03 -9.63 6.62
N ALA A 165 -12.97 -8.64 7.52
CA ALA A 165 -14.08 -7.75 7.81
C ALA A 165 -13.92 -6.44 7.02
N VAL A 166 -14.91 -6.09 6.19
CA VAL A 166 -14.92 -4.84 5.41
C VAL A 166 -16.08 -3.94 5.79
N ALA A 167 -15.80 -2.64 5.91
CA ALA A 167 -16.79 -1.58 6.05
C ALA A 167 -16.58 -0.52 4.96
N VAL A 168 -17.67 0.01 4.42
CA VAL A 168 -17.64 0.93 3.28
C VAL A 168 -17.43 2.37 3.77
N GLY A 169 -16.41 3.06 3.26
CA GLY A 169 -16.12 4.48 3.52
C GLY A 169 -14.90 4.79 4.41
N GLY A 170 -14.43 3.83 5.20
CA GLY A 170 -13.12 3.83 5.89
C GLY A 170 -12.51 5.21 6.23
N LEU A 171 -11.36 5.52 5.62
CA LEU A 171 -10.65 6.80 5.80
C LEU A 171 -11.12 7.92 4.84
N SER A 172 -11.85 7.63 3.76
CA SER A 172 -12.30 8.67 2.81
C SER A 172 -13.35 9.60 3.41
N GLU A 173 -14.17 9.08 4.34
CA GLU A 173 -15.21 9.85 5.02
C GLU A 173 -14.73 10.50 6.33
N VAL A 174 -13.42 10.48 6.62
CA VAL A 174 -12.86 11.18 7.78
C VAL A 174 -12.56 12.64 7.39
N PRO A 175 -13.05 13.65 8.14
CA PRO A 175 -12.73 15.05 7.87
C PRO A 175 -11.22 15.30 7.85
N ARG A 176 -10.72 16.08 6.88
CA ARG A 176 -9.28 16.31 6.66
C ARG A 176 -8.47 16.62 7.95
N PRO A 177 -8.93 17.47 8.90
CA PRO A 177 -8.18 17.73 10.13
C PRO A 177 -7.96 16.51 11.04
N SER A 178 -8.77 15.46 10.87
CA SER A 178 -8.71 14.22 11.63
C SER A 178 -8.16 13.04 10.82
N PHE A 179 -7.86 13.21 9.52
CA PHE A 179 -7.47 12.13 8.62
C PHE A 179 -6.20 11.41 9.09
N TYR A 180 -5.13 12.15 9.42
CA TYR A 180 -3.86 11.56 9.89
C TYR A 180 -4.00 10.82 11.22
N THR A 181 -4.81 11.40 12.11
CA THR A 181 -5.14 10.79 13.39
C THR A 181 -5.88 9.47 13.21
N ALA A 182 -6.83 9.41 12.27
CA ALA A 182 -7.58 8.20 11.97
C ALA A 182 -6.74 7.16 11.22
N SER A 183 -5.89 7.56 10.27
CA SER A 183 -5.00 6.64 9.54
C SER A 183 -3.95 5.99 10.44
N MET A 184 -3.49 6.70 11.48
CA MET A 184 -2.62 6.14 12.52
C MET A 184 -3.34 5.26 13.55
N SER A 185 -4.67 5.32 13.66
CA SER A 185 -5.42 4.59 14.71
C SER A 185 -5.26 3.07 14.63
N GLY A 186 -4.99 2.52 13.43
CA GLY A 186 -4.66 1.10 13.25
C GLY A 186 -3.23 0.73 13.67
N VAL A 187 -2.25 1.60 13.37
CA VAL A 187 -0.83 1.42 13.75
C VAL A 187 -0.66 1.53 15.26
N VAL A 188 -1.28 2.53 15.88
CA VAL A 188 -1.16 2.72 17.33
C VAL A 188 -1.96 1.64 18.07
N GLY A 189 -3.13 1.25 17.54
CA GLY A 189 -3.89 0.11 18.05
C GLY A 189 -3.13 -1.22 17.97
N SER A 190 -2.33 -1.47 16.91
CA SER A 190 -1.52 -2.70 16.85
C SER A 190 -0.46 -2.73 17.95
N GLN A 191 0.29 -1.65 18.16
CA GLN A 191 1.35 -1.60 19.18
C GLN A 191 0.83 -1.73 20.62
N LEU A 192 -0.36 -1.19 20.91
CA LEU A 192 -0.97 -1.26 22.24
C LEU A 192 -1.71 -2.56 22.52
N GLY A 193 -1.99 -3.34 21.47
CA GLY A 193 -2.61 -4.66 21.56
C GLY A 193 -4.03 -4.70 21.01
N GLN A 194 -4.13 -4.97 19.70
CA GLN A 194 -5.42 -5.26 19.06
C GLN A 194 -6.09 -6.45 19.74
N PHE A 195 -7.43 -6.43 19.77
CA PHE A 195 -8.24 -7.47 20.40
C PHE A 195 -8.00 -7.64 21.92
N GLY A 196 -7.33 -6.70 22.58
CA GLY A 196 -6.94 -6.82 24.00
C GLY A 196 -5.65 -7.62 24.24
N HIS A 197 -4.91 -7.97 23.19
CA HIS A 197 -3.66 -8.74 23.29
C HIS A 197 -2.49 -8.01 22.63
N LYS A 198 -1.36 -7.88 23.36
CA LYS A 198 -0.11 -7.31 22.82
C LYS A 198 0.36 -8.06 21.57
N PRO A 199 1.08 -7.42 20.63
CA PRO A 199 1.58 -8.04 19.40
C PRO A 199 2.25 -9.41 19.57
N GLU A 200 3.02 -9.58 20.65
CA GLU A 200 3.72 -10.82 20.98
C GLU A 200 2.71 -11.95 21.28
N VAL A 201 1.78 -11.71 22.20
CA VAL A 201 0.73 -12.67 22.59
C VAL A 201 -0.22 -12.96 21.43
N LEU A 202 -0.61 -11.92 20.68
CA LEU A 202 -1.42 -12.09 19.47
C LEU A 202 -0.67 -12.88 18.39
N GLY A 203 0.64 -12.67 18.27
CA GLY A 203 1.52 -13.43 17.39
C GLY A 203 1.61 -14.91 17.77
N GLU A 204 1.76 -15.23 19.06
CA GLU A 204 1.73 -16.61 19.56
C GLU A 204 0.35 -17.27 19.35
N LEU A 205 -0.73 -16.55 19.70
CA LEU A 205 -2.10 -17.01 19.50
C LEU A 205 -2.40 -17.34 18.05
N LEU A 206 -1.91 -16.53 17.08
CA LEU A 206 -2.12 -16.75 15.65
C LEU A 206 -1.11 -17.75 15.03
N ALA A 207 0.11 -17.85 15.56
CA ALA A 207 1.13 -18.78 15.04
C ALA A 207 0.83 -20.25 15.36
N GLY A 208 0.05 -20.52 16.42
CA GLY A 208 -0.41 -21.86 16.80
C GLY A 208 -1.62 -22.37 16.01
N GLN A 209 -2.27 -21.54 15.19
CA GLN A 209 -3.56 -21.85 14.55
C GLN A 209 -3.38 -22.60 13.21
N ARG A 210 -3.88 -23.86 13.17
CA ARG A 210 -4.02 -24.76 12.00
C ARG A 210 -5.19 -25.75 12.12
N SER A 211 -6.27 -25.42 12.83
CA SER A 211 -7.32 -26.37 13.24
C SER A 211 -8.73 -25.77 13.38
N PRO A 212 -9.80 -26.60 13.43
CA PRO A 212 -11.16 -26.10 13.67
C PRO A 212 -11.39 -25.40 15.03
N HIS A 213 -10.50 -25.58 16.01
CA HIS A 213 -10.56 -24.87 17.30
C HIS A 213 -10.33 -23.36 17.11
N ASP A 214 -9.60 -22.99 16.06
CA ASP A 214 -9.15 -21.64 15.79
C ASP A 214 -10.30 -20.73 15.32
N LEU A 215 -11.36 -21.30 14.74
CA LEU A 215 -12.57 -20.56 14.35
C LEU A 215 -13.23 -19.90 15.57
N GLU A 216 -13.19 -20.56 16.74
CA GLU A 216 -13.67 -19.98 17.99
C GLU A 216 -12.77 -18.82 18.45
N VAL A 217 -11.44 -18.97 18.35
CA VAL A 217 -10.51 -17.88 18.67
C VAL A 217 -10.68 -16.68 17.73
N VAL A 218 -10.86 -16.91 16.43
CA VAL A 218 -11.17 -15.83 15.47
C VAL A 218 -12.49 -15.13 15.81
N GLY A 219 -13.53 -15.88 16.21
CA GLY A 219 -14.78 -15.32 16.72
C GLY A 219 -14.59 -14.45 17.96
N GLN A 220 -13.81 -14.93 18.93
CA GLN A 220 -13.45 -14.19 20.15
C GLN A 220 -12.68 -12.91 19.81
N LEU A 221 -11.68 -12.97 18.94
CA LEU A 221 -10.92 -11.80 18.48
C LEU A 221 -11.84 -10.78 17.81
N LEU A 222 -12.68 -11.19 16.85
CA LEU A 222 -13.63 -10.28 16.19
C LEU A 222 -14.61 -9.62 17.16
N HIS A 223 -15.13 -10.36 18.15
CA HIS A 223 -15.95 -9.80 19.22
C HIS A 223 -15.16 -8.76 20.04
N MET A 224 -13.95 -9.11 20.51
CA MET A 224 -13.10 -8.21 21.27
C MET A 224 -12.72 -6.94 20.50
N LEU A 225 -12.54 -6.98 19.18
CA LEU A 225 -12.29 -5.79 18.36
C LEU A 225 -13.39 -4.74 18.47
N MET A 226 -14.65 -5.18 18.56
CA MET A 226 -15.83 -4.30 18.58
C MET A 226 -16.32 -3.99 19.99
N THR A 227 -16.05 -4.84 20.99
CA THR A 227 -16.56 -4.68 22.36
C THR A 227 -15.53 -4.30 23.40
N HIS A 228 -14.24 -4.59 23.20
CA HIS A 228 -13.22 -4.34 24.22
C HIS A 228 -12.76 -2.87 24.18
N GLU A 229 -12.87 -2.18 25.30
CA GLU A 229 -12.25 -0.87 25.46
C GLU A 229 -10.76 -1.06 25.78
N MET A 230 -9.87 -0.64 24.87
CA MET A 230 -8.41 -0.68 25.10
C MET A 230 -8.04 0.10 26.37
N GLN A 231 -7.63 -0.61 27.42
CA GLN A 231 -7.18 -0.02 28.68
C GLN A 231 -5.70 0.33 28.60
N LEU A 232 -5.40 1.62 28.51
CA LEU A 232 -4.03 2.14 28.50
C LEU A 232 -3.42 2.10 29.91
N GLN A 233 -2.24 1.49 30.05
CA GLN A 233 -1.46 1.65 31.27
C GLN A 233 -0.73 3.01 31.29
N PRO A 234 -0.49 3.62 32.47
CA PRO A 234 0.29 4.85 32.57
C PRO A 234 1.68 4.72 31.92
N GLY A 235 2.04 5.64 31.03
CA GLY A 235 3.31 5.63 30.28
C GLY A 235 3.38 4.69 29.07
N GLU A 236 2.39 3.81 28.87
CA GLU A 236 2.36 2.89 27.72
C GLU A 236 2.08 3.61 26.39
N MET A 237 1.33 4.72 26.46
CA MET A 237 1.19 5.64 25.33
C MET A 237 2.54 6.22 24.93
N ASP A 238 3.35 6.67 25.88
CA ASP A 238 4.59 7.40 25.60
C ASP A 238 5.63 6.53 24.89
N SER A 239 5.75 5.25 25.29
CA SER A 239 6.62 4.29 24.62
C SER A 239 6.18 4.00 23.18
N VAL A 240 4.89 3.81 22.94
CA VAL A 240 4.34 3.61 21.59
C VAL A 240 4.49 4.88 20.73
N MET A 241 4.29 6.07 21.30
CA MET A 241 4.52 7.33 20.58
C MET A 241 5.99 7.53 20.20
N VAL A 242 6.93 7.12 21.06
CA VAL A 242 8.37 7.09 20.72
C VAL A 242 8.65 6.11 19.57
N GLN A 243 8.09 4.89 19.60
CA GLN A 243 8.24 3.91 18.52
C GLN A 243 7.66 4.41 17.19
N VAL A 244 6.44 4.96 17.19
CA VAL A 244 5.79 5.52 16.00
C VAL A 244 6.60 6.68 15.44
N ARG A 245 7.09 7.59 16.30
CA ARG A 245 7.99 8.67 15.89
C ARG A 245 9.28 8.14 15.25
N GLN A 246 9.95 7.17 15.87
CA GLN A 246 11.16 6.56 15.32
C GLN A 246 10.89 5.87 13.97
N GLY A 247 9.74 5.21 13.82
CA GLY A 247 9.29 4.63 12.55
C GLY A 247 9.09 5.66 11.45
N ILE A 248 8.42 6.79 11.75
CA ILE A 248 8.25 7.91 10.83
C ILE A 248 9.61 8.54 10.48
N GLU A 249 10.47 8.80 11.47
CA GLU A 249 11.83 9.32 11.22
C GLU A 249 12.67 8.39 10.34
N ALA A 250 12.56 7.06 10.53
CA ALA A 250 13.23 6.07 9.68
C ALA A 250 12.67 6.06 8.25
N GLN A 251 11.35 6.20 8.08
CA GLN A 251 10.73 6.35 6.76
C GLN A 251 11.19 7.64 6.08
N VAL A 252 11.18 8.79 6.76
CA VAL A 252 11.63 10.08 6.22
C VAL A 252 13.12 10.08 5.86
N ARG A 253 13.96 9.29 6.58
CA ARG A 253 15.37 9.06 6.21
C ARG A 253 15.54 8.16 4.98
N SER A 254 14.57 7.30 4.65
CA SER A 254 14.66 6.37 3.51
C SER A 254 14.63 7.09 2.16
N PRO A 255 15.60 6.85 1.26
CA PRO A 255 15.62 7.47 -0.06
C PRO A 255 14.37 7.14 -0.91
N LEU A 256 13.92 5.89 -0.85
CA LEU A 256 12.72 5.41 -1.55
C LEU A 256 11.45 6.12 -1.08
N HIS A 257 11.35 6.49 0.20
CA HIS A 257 10.20 7.24 0.70
C HIS A 257 10.15 8.65 0.08
N LYS A 258 11.27 9.37 0.08
CA LYS A 258 11.35 10.71 -0.56
C LYS A 258 11.00 10.63 -2.05
N TYR A 259 11.55 9.63 -2.75
CA TYR A 259 11.25 9.37 -4.15
C TYR A 259 9.77 9.05 -4.41
N HIS A 260 9.19 8.05 -3.75
CA HIS A 260 7.78 7.69 -3.95
C HIS A 260 6.81 8.80 -3.54
N THR A 261 7.13 9.59 -2.52
CA THR A 261 6.34 10.79 -2.17
C THR A 261 6.39 11.83 -3.29
N ARG A 262 7.56 12.07 -3.91
CA ARG A 262 7.68 12.97 -5.07
C ARG A 262 6.94 12.45 -6.31
N VAL A 263 7.03 11.15 -6.59
CA VAL A 263 6.25 10.49 -7.66
C VAL A 263 4.75 10.69 -7.47
N ARG A 264 4.24 10.45 -6.26
CA ARG A 264 2.81 10.64 -5.94
C ARG A 264 2.39 12.10 -6.06
N LEU A 265 3.19 13.03 -5.56
CA LEU A 265 2.92 14.46 -5.64
C LEU A 265 2.84 14.98 -7.09
N ILE A 266 3.65 14.43 -8.00
CA ILE A 266 3.61 14.79 -9.43
C ILE A 266 2.40 14.13 -10.13
N ASN A 267 2.12 12.86 -9.85
CA ASN A 267 1.07 12.10 -10.54
C ASN A 267 -0.36 12.40 -10.06
N TYR A 268 -0.53 12.81 -8.79
CA TYR A 268 -1.85 12.97 -8.14
C TYR A 268 -2.06 14.35 -7.51
N ASP A 269 -1.13 15.29 -7.70
CA ASP A 269 -1.08 16.60 -7.02
C ASP A 269 -1.01 16.44 -5.48
N SER A 270 -1.22 17.54 -4.75
CA SER A 270 -1.20 17.63 -3.29
C SER A 270 -2.45 17.00 -2.67
N CYS A 271 -2.58 15.68 -2.79
CA CYS A 271 -3.64 14.92 -2.16
C CYS A 271 -3.35 14.73 -0.66
N TYR A 272 -4.31 15.12 0.19
CA TYR A 272 -4.27 15.00 1.65
C TYR A 272 -4.14 13.55 2.19
N PHE A 273 -4.06 12.55 1.30
CA PHE A 273 -3.66 11.19 1.67
C PHE A 273 -2.14 11.06 1.85
N PHE A 274 -1.36 12.04 1.35
CA PHE A 274 0.11 11.97 1.24
C PHE A 274 0.90 13.02 2.05
N ASP A 275 0.26 14.02 2.66
CA ASP A 275 0.97 14.96 3.55
C ASP A 275 1.52 14.22 4.82
N PRO A 276 2.46 14.83 5.57
CA PRO A 276 3.04 14.22 6.76
C PRO A 276 2.04 13.99 7.90
N ILE A 277 2.18 12.85 8.59
CA ILE A 277 1.36 12.46 9.73
C ILE A 277 1.58 13.41 10.92
N THR A 278 0.47 13.85 11.54
CA THR A 278 0.45 14.66 12.77
C THR A 278 -0.20 13.93 13.94
N TRP A 279 0.17 14.25 15.19
CA TRP A 279 0.17 13.30 16.31
C TRP A 279 -1.00 13.38 17.33
N ARG A 280 -2.18 13.93 16.99
CA ARG A 280 -3.21 14.27 18.01
C ARG A 280 -4.47 13.38 17.99
N SER A 281 -4.77 12.70 19.12
CA SER A 281 -6.09 12.10 19.50
C SER A 281 -6.62 10.89 18.70
N TRP A 282 -5.86 9.79 18.63
CA TRP A 282 -6.18 8.61 17.81
C TRP A 282 -7.21 7.63 18.44
N ILE A 283 -7.27 7.49 19.77
CA ILE A 283 -8.11 6.48 20.47
C ILE A 283 -9.58 6.61 20.08
N ARG A 284 -10.09 7.85 20.06
CA ARG A 284 -11.48 8.17 19.69
C ARG A 284 -11.83 7.68 18.29
N HIS A 285 -10.87 7.78 17.35
CA HIS A 285 -11.07 7.37 15.96
C HIS A 285 -11.04 5.85 15.82
N HIS A 286 -10.15 5.16 16.54
CA HIS A 286 -10.15 3.69 16.60
C HIS A 286 -11.51 3.16 17.10
N ARG A 287 -11.98 3.67 18.26
CA ARG A 287 -13.27 3.27 18.83
C ARG A 287 -14.45 3.60 17.90
N ALA A 288 -14.44 4.79 17.28
CA ALA A 288 -15.49 5.18 16.35
C ALA A 288 -15.59 4.23 15.15
N ALA A 289 -14.46 3.78 14.59
CA ALA A 289 -14.42 2.91 13.41
C ALA A 289 -15.08 1.54 13.64
N PHE A 290 -14.95 0.95 14.83
CA PHE A 290 -15.52 -0.37 15.16
C PHE A 290 -16.86 -0.32 15.90
N SER A 291 -17.37 0.87 16.21
CA SER A 291 -18.56 1.06 17.06
C SER A 291 -19.92 0.71 16.43
N ASN A 292 -19.98 0.41 15.13
CA ASN A 292 -21.23 0.04 14.45
C ASN A 292 -21.07 -1.32 13.71
N PRO A 293 -21.50 -2.45 14.30
CA PRO A 293 -21.39 -3.75 13.64
C PRO A 293 -22.20 -3.84 12.34
N ALA A 294 -23.25 -3.01 12.17
CA ALA A 294 -24.07 -2.99 10.96
C ALA A 294 -23.37 -2.38 9.74
N GLU A 295 -22.22 -1.70 9.90
CA GLU A 295 -21.41 -1.23 8.76
C GLU A 295 -20.52 -2.34 8.17
N PHE A 296 -20.34 -3.47 8.87
CA PHE A 296 -19.41 -4.54 8.48
C PHE A 296 -20.07 -5.68 7.72
N THR A 297 -19.42 -6.09 6.62
CA THR A 297 -19.55 -7.44 6.05
C THR A 297 -18.29 -8.24 6.41
N VAL A 298 -18.43 -9.39 7.06
CA VAL A 298 -17.31 -10.32 7.35
C VAL A 298 -17.35 -11.48 6.35
N VAL A 299 -16.29 -11.64 5.58
CA VAL A 299 -16.13 -12.71 4.58
C VAL A 299 -15.28 -13.83 5.19
N PHE A 300 -15.78 -15.06 5.12
CA PHE A 300 -15.08 -16.30 5.44
C PHE A 300 -14.91 -17.11 4.15
N THR A 301 -13.70 -17.58 3.86
CA THR A 301 -13.40 -18.40 2.67
C THR A 301 -12.40 -19.49 3.01
N GLY A 302 -12.74 -20.76 2.78
CA GLY A 302 -11.88 -21.90 3.12
C GLY A 302 -12.69 -23.15 3.47
N ASN A 303 -12.01 -24.11 4.12
CA ASN A 303 -12.61 -25.38 4.56
C ASN A 303 -13.47 -25.22 5.83
N VAL A 304 -14.50 -24.37 5.75
CA VAL A 304 -15.41 -24.07 6.86
C VAL A 304 -16.79 -24.67 6.60
N LYS A 305 -17.15 -25.70 7.38
CA LYS A 305 -18.52 -26.21 7.43
C LYS A 305 -19.41 -25.22 8.17
N PHE A 306 -20.50 -24.78 7.55
CA PHE A 306 -21.50 -23.89 8.16
C PHE A 306 -21.97 -24.36 9.55
N THR A 307 -22.17 -25.67 9.73
CA THR A 307 -22.59 -26.25 11.02
C THR A 307 -21.58 -26.07 12.16
N ALA A 308 -20.29 -25.97 11.85
CA ALA A 308 -19.24 -25.68 12.82
C ALA A 308 -19.08 -24.17 13.09
N LEU A 309 -19.33 -23.33 12.08
CA LEU A 309 -19.25 -21.87 12.22
C LEU A 309 -20.49 -21.27 12.92
N LEU A 310 -21.66 -21.88 12.78
CA LEU A 310 -22.91 -21.42 13.38
C LEU A 310 -22.79 -21.13 14.90
N PRO A 311 -22.30 -22.03 15.78
CA PRO A 311 -22.15 -21.72 17.21
C PRO A 311 -21.18 -20.56 17.47
N VAL A 312 -20.13 -20.39 16.68
CA VAL A 312 -19.20 -19.24 16.78
C VAL A 312 -19.94 -17.94 16.43
N ILE A 313 -20.72 -17.94 15.36
CA ILE A 313 -21.53 -16.81 14.92
C ILE A 313 -22.54 -16.41 16.01
N THR A 314 -23.30 -17.36 16.54
CA THR A 314 -24.34 -17.07 17.53
C THR A 314 -23.78 -16.64 18.89
N THR A 315 -22.58 -17.13 19.26
CA THR A 315 -21.95 -16.84 20.56
C THR A 315 -21.15 -15.54 20.56
N TYR A 316 -20.42 -15.25 19.47
CA TYR A 316 -19.46 -14.15 19.42
C TYR A 316 -19.81 -13.03 18.44
N LEU A 317 -20.47 -13.30 17.30
CA LEU A 317 -20.73 -12.23 16.31
C LEU A 317 -22.12 -11.61 16.46
N ALA A 318 -23.14 -12.42 16.77
CA ALA A 318 -24.51 -11.96 16.96
C ALA A 318 -24.74 -11.27 18.33
N THR A 319 -23.84 -11.47 19.28
CA THR A 319 -23.86 -10.88 20.63
C THR A 319 -23.24 -9.49 20.70
N ILE A 320 -22.48 -9.07 19.68
CA ILE A 320 -21.90 -7.72 19.60
C ILE A 320 -23.03 -6.68 19.66
N PRO A 321 -22.99 -5.70 20.58
CA PRO A 321 -24.06 -4.72 20.75
C PRO A 321 -24.37 -3.96 19.46
N ALA A 322 -25.64 -3.94 19.07
CA ALA A 322 -26.12 -3.11 17.97
C ALA A 322 -25.94 -1.62 18.30
N ALA A 323 -25.74 -0.78 17.27
CA ALA A 323 -25.69 0.68 17.40
C ALA A 323 -27.02 1.31 16.93
N PRO A 324 -28.10 1.29 17.74
CA PRO A 324 -29.42 1.77 17.31
C PRO A 324 -29.39 3.23 16.86
N GLY A 325 -30.00 3.51 15.72
CA GLY A 325 -30.02 4.84 15.11
C GLY A 325 -28.81 5.16 14.22
N ARG A 326 -27.75 4.32 14.23
CA ARG A 326 -26.75 4.33 13.16
C ARG A 326 -27.21 3.43 12.03
N GLY A 327 -26.94 3.86 10.80
CA GLY A 327 -27.37 3.15 9.59
C GLY A 327 -26.65 1.81 9.39
N GLY A 328 -27.13 1.05 8.41
CA GLY A 328 -26.40 -0.11 7.90
C GLY A 328 -25.18 0.28 7.04
N PRO A 329 -24.71 -0.63 6.17
CA PRO A 329 -23.54 -0.41 5.33
C PRO A 329 -23.73 0.82 4.43
N ARG A 330 -22.70 1.67 4.36
CA ARG A 330 -22.74 2.86 3.50
C ARG A 330 -22.79 2.46 2.03
N ASP A 331 -23.46 3.28 1.23
CA ASP A 331 -23.46 3.10 -0.22
C ASP A 331 -22.09 3.48 -0.79
N CYS A 332 -21.43 2.55 -1.49
CA CYS A 332 -20.14 2.85 -2.13
C CYS A 332 -20.25 3.94 -3.20
N ARG A 333 -21.48 4.24 -3.67
CA ARG A 333 -21.79 5.30 -4.64
C ARG A 333 -21.82 6.71 -4.03
N SER A 334 -21.92 6.85 -2.70
CA SER A 334 -21.98 8.16 -2.02
C SER A 334 -20.67 8.58 -1.33
N LEU A 335 -19.61 7.79 -1.46
CA LEU A 335 -18.30 8.07 -0.87
C LEU A 335 -17.64 9.32 -1.47
N THR A 336 -16.76 9.96 -0.70
CA THR A 336 -15.95 11.07 -1.20
C THR A 336 -14.85 10.56 -2.13
N PRO A 337 -14.86 10.88 -3.44
CA PRO A 337 -13.79 10.45 -4.34
C PRO A 337 -12.48 11.17 -4.03
N LEU A 338 -11.37 10.45 -4.15
CA LEU A 338 -10.05 11.08 -4.10
C LEU A 338 -9.83 11.93 -5.36
N PRO A 339 -9.18 13.10 -5.25
CA PRO A 339 -8.86 13.92 -6.42
C PRO A 339 -7.76 13.23 -7.24
N PHE A 340 -8.09 12.83 -8.47
CA PHE A 340 -7.12 12.39 -9.47
C PHE A 340 -6.82 13.53 -10.44
N LYS A 341 -5.59 14.06 -10.42
CA LYS A 341 -5.16 15.16 -11.29
C LYS A 341 -3.75 14.89 -11.84
N PHE A 342 -3.70 14.01 -12.84
CA PHE A 342 -2.47 13.70 -13.55
C PHE A 342 -2.06 14.83 -14.53
N PRO A 343 -0.77 15.20 -14.64
CA PRO A 343 -0.29 16.27 -15.51
C PRO A 343 -0.79 16.20 -16.96
N GLU A 344 -1.04 17.34 -17.60
CA GLU A 344 -1.49 17.41 -19.00
C GLU A 344 -0.34 17.29 -20.01
N GLN A 345 0.88 17.65 -19.60
CA GLN A 345 2.09 17.61 -20.42
C GLN A 345 3.10 16.60 -19.84
N PRO A 346 4.07 16.12 -20.65
CA PRO A 346 5.15 15.28 -20.16
C PRO A 346 5.97 15.94 -19.04
N VAL A 347 6.19 15.23 -17.94
CA VAL A 347 7.08 15.68 -16.85
C VAL A 347 8.22 14.68 -16.69
N VAL A 348 9.45 15.14 -16.91
CA VAL A 348 10.67 14.36 -16.65
C VAL A 348 11.42 15.02 -15.51
N GLU A 349 11.71 14.27 -14.44
CA GLU A 349 12.37 14.81 -13.24
C GLU A 349 13.35 13.82 -12.61
N ASP A 350 14.52 14.33 -12.21
CA ASP A 350 15.49 13.62 -11.39
C ASP A 350 15.35 14.00 -9.92
N VAL A 351 15.14 13.01 -9.06
CA VAL A 351 15.05 13.17 -7.62
C VAL A 351 16.39 12.78 -7.00
N GLU A 352 17.26 13.77 -6.77
CA GLU A 352 18.56 13.55 -6.13
C GLU A 352 18.44 13.31 -4.62
N VAL A 353 18.83 12.12 -4.17
CA VAL A 353 18.77 11.73 -2.75
C VAL A 353 20.13 11.27 -2.24
N ASP A 354 20.44 11.59 -0.99
CA ASP A 354 21.60 11.04 -0.29
C ASP A 354 21.40 9.54 -0.04
N MET A 355 22.35 8.70 -0.46
CA MET A 355 22.26 7.24 -0.38
C MET A 355 23.54 6.66 0.21
N VAL A 356 23.40 5.62 1.03
CA VAL A 356 24.54 4.83 1.56
C VAL A 356 25.09 3.87 0.49
N SER A 357 24.19 3.24 -0.26
CA SER A 357 24.51 2.47 -1.46
C SER A 357 23.86 3.14 -2.66
N PRO A 358 24.61 3.54 -3.70
CA PRO A 358 24.03 4.21 -4.87
C PRO A 358 23.12 3.25 -5.62
N MET A 359 21.87 3.67 -5.84
CA MET A 359 20.86 2.93 -6.58
C MET A 359 20.05 3.92 -7.42
N THR A 360 19.85 3.62 -8.69
CA THR A 360 18.96 4.39 -9.57
C THR A 360 17.72 3.57 -9.89
N GLN A 361 16.56 4.20 -9.76
CA GLN A 361 15.27 3.61 -10.07
C GLN A 361 14.46 4.63 -10.88
N SER A 362 13.99 4.23 -12.05
CA SER A 362 13.12 5.03 -12.90
C SER A 362 11.70 4.49 -12.84
N GLN A 363 10.72 5.39 -12.76
CA GLN A 363 9.30 5.07 -12.92
C GLN A 363 8.70 5.98 -13.98
N ILE A 364 8.24 5.37 -15.07
CA ILE A 364 7.40 6.01 -16.08
C ILE A 364 5.95 5.76 -15.69
N THR A 365 5.13 6.80 -15.60
CA THR A 365 3.69 6.66 -15.32
C THR A 365 2.86 7.21 -16.49
N LEU A 366 1.83 6.45 -16.89
CA LEU A 366 0.94 6.75 -18.00
C LEU A 366 -0.50 6.78 -17.49
N PRO A 367 -1.29 7.85 -17.72
CA PRO A 367 -2.68 7.91 -17.29
C PRO A 367 -3.55 7.04 -18.20
N VAL A 368 -4.43 6.25 -17.60
CA VAL A 368 -5.36 5.34 -18.30
C VAL A 368 -6.79 5.73 -17.92
N GLY A 369 -7.66 5.88 -18.92
CA GLY A 369 -9.05 6.31 -18.72
C GLY A 369 -10.05 5.34 -19.34
N LEU A 370 -10.53 4.39 -18.54
CA LEU A 370 -11.46 3.34 -18.96
C LEU A 370 -12.90 3.86 -19.06
N ASP A 371 -13.65 3.51 -20.09
CA ASP A 371 -15.04 3.92 -20.25
C ASP A 371 -15.94 3.11 -19.31
N ARG A 372 -16.73 3.75 -18.43
CA ARG A 372 -17.42 3.04 -17.34
C ARG A 372 -18.40 1.95 -17.77
N ALA A 373 -18.94 2.03 -18.99
CA ALA A 373 -19.81 0.98 -19.54
C ALA A 373 -19.07 -0.35 -19.72
N THR A 374 -17.88 -0.30 -20.35
CA THR A 374 -17.05 -1.45 -20.73
C THR A 374 -15.82 -1.63 -19.84
N ALA A 375 -15.68 -0.84 -18.77
CA ALA A 375 -14.50 -0.82 -17.89
C ALA A 375 -14.06 -2.21 -17.39
N ARG A 376 -14.99 -3.16 -17.22
CA ARG A 376 -14.66 -4.54 -16.83
C ARG A 376 -13.91 -5.31 -17.93
N GLU A 377 -14.36 -5.19 -19.19
CA GLU A 377 -13.64 -5.76 -20.35
C GLU A 377 -12.32 -5.03 -20.56
N GLN A 378 -12.34 -3.68 -20.47
CA GLN A 378 -11.15 -2.87 -20.65
C GLN A 378 -10.08 -3.13 -19.57
N LEU A 379 -10.45 -3.55 -18.35
CA LEU A 379 -9.49 -4.03 -17.34
C LEU A 379 -8.77 -5.32 -17.76
N TRP A 380 -9.47 -6.27 -18.41
CA TRP A 380 -8.84 -7.49 -18.94
C TRP A 380 -7.90 -7.16 -20.10
N TRP A 381 -8.32 -6.29 -21.03
CA TRP A 381 -7.45 -5.77 -22.10
C TRP A 381 -6.22 -5.06 -21.55
N LEU A 382 -6.38 -4.25 -20.50
CA LEU A 382 -5.28 -3.55 -19.85
C LEU A 382 -4.30 -4.51 -19.16
N SER A 383 -4.81 -5.55 -18.49
CA SER A 383 -3.99 -6.60 -17.89
C SER A 383 -3.15 -7.33 -18.94
N ALA A 384 -3.77 -7.74 -20.06
CA ALA A 384 -3.07 -8.35 -21.19
C ALA A 384 -2.01 -7.41 -21.79
N ALA A 385 -2.34 -6.13 -21.98
CA ALA A 385 -1.42 -5.12 -22.49
C ALA A 385 -0.24 -4.83 -21.54
N CYS A 386 -0.47 -4.80 -20.23
CA CYS A 386 0.59 -4.65 -19.22
C CYS A 386 1.54 -5.86 -19.21
N ARG A 387 1.01 -7.09 -19.27
CA ARG A 387 1.79 -8.34 -19.35
C ARG A 387 2.62 -8.42 -20.63
N LEU A 388 2.06 -8.03 -21.77
CA LEU A 388 2.76 -7.92 -23.05
C LEU A 388 3.92 -6.92 -22.96
N LEU A 389 3.65 -5.73 -22.43
CA LEU A 389 4.64 -4.67 -22.29
C LEU A 389 5.75 -5.07 -21.31
N GLU A 390 5.42 -5.67 -20.16
CA GLU A 390 6.39 -6.22 -19.19
C GLU A 390 7.32 -7.23 -19.87
N THR A 391 6.75 -8.17 -20.64
CA THR A 391 7.50 -9.22 -21.34
C THR A 391 8.44 -8.62 -22.40
N ARG A 392 7.94 -7.71 -23.24
CA ARG A 392 8.73 -7.04 -24.28
C ARG A 392 9.83 -6.15 -23.73
N LEU A 393 9.55 -5.38 -22.68
CA LEU A 393 10.53 -4.53 -22.02
C LEU A 393 11.60 -5.37 -21.32
N LEU A 394 11.22 -6.47 -20.66
CA LEU A 394 12.18 -7.39 -20.06
C LEU A 394 13.06 -8.03 -21.13
N GLN A 395 12.51 -8.46 -22.27
CA GLN A 395 13.31 -8.99 -23.38
C GLN A 395 14.35 -7.99 -23.88
N LYS A 396 13.95 -6.76 -24.21
CA LYS A 396 14.88 -5.74 -24.71
C LYS A 396 15.88 -5.28 -23.63
N LEU A 397 15.38 -4.75 -22.51
CA LEU A 397 16.22 -4.09 -21.51
C LEU A 397 17.17 -5.08 -20.80
N ARG A 398 16.78 -6.36 -20.66
CA ARG A 398 17.61 -7.38 -20.00
C ARG A 398 18.39 -8.28 -20.95
N PHE A 399 17.79 -8.81 -22.01
CA PHE A 399 18.46 -9.82 -22.86
C PHE A 399 19.19 -9.21 -24.06
N GLU A 400 18.69 -8.11 -24.64
CA GLU A 400 19.39 -7.42 -25.75
C GLU A 400 20.45 -6.44 -25.23
N PHE A 401 20.12 -5.64 -24.21
CA PHE A 401 21.02 -4.58 -23.71
C PHE A 401 21.77 -4.91 -22.41
N GLY A 402 21.26 -5.84 -21.58
CA GLY A 402 21.90 -6.22 -20.31
C GLY A 402 21.84 -5.16 -19.20
N ASP A 403 21.10 -4.08 -19.41
CA ASP A 403 21.10 -2.87 -18.57
C ASP A 403 20.18 -2.95 -17.34
N VAL A 404 19.22 -3.89 -17.32
CA VAL A 404 18.16 -3.98 -16.29
C VAL A 404 17.95 -5.42 -15.84
N TYR A 405 17.91 -5.66 -14.53
CA TYR A 405 17.59 -6.98 -13.97
C TYR A 405 16.08 -7.24 -13.87
N THR A 406 15.31 -6.23 -13.48
CA THR A 406 13.86 -6.34 -13.25
C THR A 406 13.13 -5.15 -13.84
N VAL A 407 12.10 -5.44 -14.63
CA VAL A 407 11.09 -4.49 -15.09
C VAL A 407 9.78 -4.92 -14.45
N SER A 408 8.94 -3.97 -14.03
CA SER A 408 7.57 -4.22 -13.61
C SER A 408 6.64 -3.27 -14.34
N VAL A 409 5.52 -3.79 -14.85
CA VAL A 409 4.44 -2.98 -15.43
C VAL A 409 3.15 -3.29 -14.67
N ALA A 410 2.62 -2.30 -13.95
CA ALA A 410 1.45 -2.46 -13.10
C ALA A 410 0.45 -1.33 -13.29
N SER A 411 -0.83 -1.67 -13.39
CA SER A 411 -1.94 -0.71 -13.38
C SER A 411 -2.43 -0.44 -11.97
N PHE A 412 -2.76 0.82 -11.67
CA PHE A 412 -3.30 1.26 -10.40
C PHE A 412 -4.59 2.06 -10.60
N PHE A 413 -5.67 1.64 -9.91
CA PHE A 413 -6.98 2.30 -9.91
C PHE A 413 -7.43 2.72 -8.50
N GLY A 414 -6.54 2.64 -7.50
CA GLY A 414 -6.88 2.97 -6.11
C GLY A 414 -7.13 4.46 -5.85
N CYS A 415 -6.90 5.32 -6.84
CA CYS A 415 -7.17 6.76 -6.78
C CYS A 415 -8.60 7.16 -7.17
N GLU A 416 -9.45 6.27 -7.71
CA GLU A 416 -10.84 6.62 -8.02
C GLU A 416 -11.84 5.79 -7.23
N ALA A 417 -12.67 6.46 -6.43
CA ALA A 417 -13.69 5.80 -5.63
C ALA A 417 -14.85 5.26 -6.50
N PRO A 418 -15.53 4.18 -6.08
CA PRO A 418 -16.72 3.66 -6.76
C PRO A 418 -17.83 4.71 -6.98
N SER A 419 -17.86 5.73 -6.11
CA SER A 419 -18.76 6.89 -6.11
C SER A 419 -18.54 7.93 -7.18
N SER A 420 -17.36 7.98 -7.81
CA SER A 420 -17.16 8.92 -8.91
C SER A 420 -18.19 8.65 -10.03
N THR A 421 -18.76 9.74 -10.56
CA THR A 421 -19.83 9.74 -11.56
C THR A 421 -19.35 10.13 -12.96
N GLY A 422 -18.05 10.39 -13.13
CA GLY A 422 -17.47 10.71 -14.43
C GLY A 422 -17.66 9.59 -15.47
N PRO A 423 -17.72 9.88 -16.77
CA PRO A 423 -17.95 8.87 -17.82
C PRO A 423 -16.78 7.88 -17.95
N LYS A 424 -15.59 8.27 -17.49
CA LYS A 424 -14.39 7.42 -17.44
C LYS A 424 -14.01 7.11 -15.99
N LEU A 425 -13.43 5.93 -15.79
CA LEU A 425 -12.67 5.51 -14.62
C LEU A 425 -11.18 5.72 -14.94
N TRP A 426 -10.59 6.73 -14.32
CA TRP A 426 -9.17 7.03 -14.37
C TRP A 426 -8.37 6.15 -13.42
N GLY A 427 -7.20 5.79 -13.90
CA GLY A 427 -6.10 5.24 -13.12
C GLY A 427 -4.82 5.54 -13.87
N ASP A 428 -3.77 4.78 -13.57
CA ASP A 428 -2.49 4.88 -14.24
C ASP A 428 -1.84 3.51 -14.43
N VAL A 429 -0.87 3.46 -15.34
CA VAL A 429 0.07 2.34 -15.48
C VAL A 429 1.46 2.86 -15.19
N SER A 430 2.12 2.21 -14.23
CA SER A 430 3.51 2.45 -13.88
C SER A 430 4.41 1.39 -14.50
N ILE A 431 5.44 1.84 -15.22
CA ILE A 431 6.56 1.04 -15.71
C ILE A 431 7.73 1.40 -14.81
N ALA A 432 8.19 0.47 -13.97
CA ALA A 432 9.29 0.69 -13.03
C ALA A 432 10.46 -0.25 -13.32
N PHE A 433 11.68 0.29 -13.32
CA PHE A 433 12.91 -0.49 -13.47
C PHE A 433 14.08 0.13 -12.69
N THR A 434 15.09 -0.69 -12.43
CA THR A 434 16.35 -0.30 -11.78
C THR A 434 17.48 -0.37 -12.79
N CYS A 435 18.37 0.61 -12.78
CA CYS A 435 19.39 0.79 -13.82
C CYS A 435 20.63 1.53 -13.30
N ASP A 436 21.66 1.65 -14.15
CA ASP A 436 22.79 2.54 -13.93
C ASP A 436 22.40 4.02 -14.21
N PRO A 437 22.81 4.99 -13.35
CA PRO A 437 22.69 6.43 -13.60
C PRO A 437 23.00 6.88 -15.04
N ALA A 438 24.03 6.31 -15.69
CA ALA A 438 24.50 6.71 -17.01
C ALA A 438 23.57 6.26 -18.15
N ASN A 439 22.80 5.19 -17.95
CA ASN A 439 21.94 4.61 -18.99
C ASN A 439 20.47 5.02 -18.84
N LYS A 440 20.09 5.75 -17.78
CA LYS A 440 18.69 6.08 -17.44
C LYS A 440 17.89 6.66 -18.62
N ASP A 441 18.44 7.64 -19.34
CA ASP A 441 17.71 8.42 -20.34
C ASP A 441 17.42 7.55 -21.58
N ARG A 442 18.43 6.79 -21.99
CA ARG A 442 18.34 5.77 -23.04
C ARG A 442 17.31 4.69 -22.70
N LEU A 443 17.25 4.24 -21.45
CA LEU A 443 16.30 3.19 -21.05
C LEU A 443 14.87 3.71 -20.97
N VAL A 444 14.67 4.95 -20.50
CA VAL A 444 13.36 5.63 -20.55
C VAL A 444 12.90 5.83 -21.99
N GLU A 445 13.77 6.33 -22.87
CA GLU A 445 13.47 6.47 -24.29
C GLU A 445 13.17 5.13 -24.95
N LEU A 446 13.91 4.06 -24.63
CA LEU A 446 13.66 2.73 -25.20
C LEU A 446 12.36 2.11 -24.70
N ALA A 447 11.97 2.37 -23.45
CA ALA A 447 10.69 1.93 -22.91
C ALA A 447 9.52 2.63 -23.61
N LEU A 448 9.58 3.96 -23.77
CA LEU A 448 8.59 4.74 -24.51
C LEU A 448 8.52 4.30 -25.98
N THR A 449 9.67 4.15 -26.64
CA THR A 449 9.76 3.69 -28.04
C THR A 449 9.20 2.28 -28.22
N THR A 450 9.38 1.38 -27.24
CA THR A 450 8.81 0.03 -27.30
C THR A 450 7.28 0.04 -27.19
N LEU A 451 6.71 0.91 -26.35
CA LEU A 451 5.26 1.13 -26.31
C LEU A 451 4.75 1.77 -27.61
N GLU A 452 5.50 2.72 -28.18
CA GLU A 452 5.19 3.38 -29.46
C GLU A 452 5.16 2.38 -30.62
N LEU A 453 6.14 1.46 -30.70
CA LEU A 453 6.18 0.39 -31.69
C LEU A 453 5.02 -0.61 -31.49
N LEU A 454 4.71 -1.01 -30.25
CA LEU A 454 3.54 -1.86 -29.97
C LEU A 454 2.22 -1.17 -30.34
N GLN A 455 2.13 0.16 -30.23
CA GLN A 455 1.00 0.92 -30.75
C GLN A 455 0.99 1.01 -32.29
N GLN A 456 2.14 1.08 -32.96
CA GLN A 456 2.22 1.26 -34.43
C GLN A 456 2.12 -0.06 -35.20
N GLU A 457 2.95 -1.04 -34.86
CA GLU A 457 3.12 -2.33 -35.54
C GLU A 457 2.23 -3.43 -34.93
N GLY A 458 1.98 -3.36 -33.61
CA GLY A 458 1.21 -4.37 -32.87
C GLY A 458 2.08 -5.52 -32.32
N PRO A 459 1.51 -6.41 -31.51
CA PRO A 459 2.16 -7.66 -31.11
C PRO A 459 2.20 -8.66 -32.27
N THR A 460 3.06 -9.67 -32.17
CA THR A 460 3.06 -10.81 -33.09
C THR A 460 2.05 -11.88 -32.65
N GLN A 461 1.57 -12.71 -33.58
CA GLN A 461 0.63 -13.79 -33.27
C GLN A 461 1.16 -14.73 -32.16
N ALA A 462 2.43 -15.12 -32.23
CA ALA A 462 3.05 -16.01 -31.24
C ALA A 462 3.04 -15.43 -29.81
N GLU A 463 3.04 -14.11 -29.66
CA GLU A 463 2.92 -13.46 -28.35
C GLU A 463 1.49 -13.45 -27.85
N VAL A 464 0.51 -13.21 -28.73
CA VAL A 464 -0.91 -13.32 -28.39
C VAL A 464 -1.25 -14.74 -27.96
N ASP A 465 -0.77 -15.75 -28.71
CA ASP A 465 -0.90 -17.16 -28.37
C ASP A 465 -0.24 -17.48 -27.01
N THR A 466 0.91 -16.87 -26.72
CA THR A 466 1.60 -17.03 -25.43
C THR A 466 0.80 -16.41 -24.28
N LEU A 467 0.26 -15.19 -24.47
CA LEU A 467 -0.57 -14.51 -23.48
C LEU A 467 -1.84 -15.31 -23.17
N LEU A 468 -2.53 -15.81 -24.19
CA LEU A 468 -3.73 -16.65 -24.04
C LEU A 468 -3.43 -17.96 -23.32
N ASN A 469 -2.30 -18.61 -23.62
CA ASN A 469 -1.89 -19.83 -22.92
C ASN A 469 -1.53 -19.59 -21.45
N VAL A 470 -0.80 -18.50 -21.16
CA VAL A 470 -0.45 -18.12 -19.78
C VAL A 470 -1.69 -17.71 -18.99
N GLU A 471 -2.60 -16.94 -19.58
CA GLU A 471 -3.83 -16.51 -18.90
C GLU A 471 -4.75 -17.70 -18.60
N ARG A 472 -4.92 -18.64 -19.55
CA ARG A 472 -5.68 -19.87 -19.31
C ARG A 472 -5.13 -20.65 -18.13
N PHE A 473 -3.82 -20.85 -18.07
CA PHE A 473 -3.15 -21.55 -16.97
C PHE A 473 -3.26 -20.79 -15.64
N ASP A 474 -3.07 -19.46 -15.64
CA ASP A 474 -3.28 -18.63 -14.45
C ASP A 474 -4.71 -18.77 -13.93
N TRP A 475 -5.72 -18.76 -14.80
CA TRP A 475 -7.13 -18.89 -14.42
C TRP A 475 -7.47 -20.29 -13.88
N GLU A 476 -6.96 -21.34 -14.51
CA GLU A 476 -7.08 -22.73 -14.04
C GLU A 476 -6.50 -22.88 -12.62
N ASN A 477 -5.36 -22.24 -12.32
CA ASN A 477 -4.77 -22.26 -10.98
C ASN A 477 -5.53 -21.38 -9.97
N LEU A 478 -5.83 -20.12 -10.32
CA LEU A 478 -6.53 -19.17 -9.44
C LEU A 478 -7.91 -19.67 -9.01
N THR A 479 -8.62 -20.38 -9.90
CA THR A 479 -9.91 -21.01 -9.56
C THR A 479 -9.78 -22.24 -8.65
N GLN A 480 -8.57 -22.60 -8.23
CA GLN A 480 -8.26 -23.57 -7.17
C GLN A 480 -7.61 -22.91 -5.93
N GLU A 481 -7.60 -21.58 -5.83
CA GLU A 481 -7.07 -20.87 -4.66
C GLU A 481 -8.18 -20.22 -3.81
N ASN A 482 -8.06 -20.33 -2.48
CA ASN A 482 -8.97 -19.65 -1.54
C ASN A 482 -8.85 -18.12 -1.64
N SER A 483 -7.63 -17.62 -1.78
CA SER A 483 -7.27 -16.20 -1.94
C SER A 483 -8.06 -15.53 -3.06
N PHE A 484 -8.08 -16.14 -4.25
CA PHE A 484 -8.79 -15.64 -5.43
C PHE A 484 -10.27 -15.41 -5.15
N PHE A 485 -10.98 -16.43 -4.66
CA PHE A 485 -12.41 -16.28 -4.39
C PHE A 485 -12.69 -15.36 -3.19
N HIS A 486 -11.80 -15.34 -2.18
CA HIS A 486 -11.91 -14.42 -1.06
C HIS A 486 -11.87 -12.97 -1.56
N ASP A 487 -10.88 -12.64 -2.41
CA ASP A 487 -10.73 -11.34 -3.05
C ASP A 487 -11.93 -11.02 -3.95
N VAL A 488 -12.45 -11.99 -4.73
CA VAL A 488 -13.66 -11.79 -5.56
C VAL A 488 -14.87 -11.43 -4.71
N VAL A 489 -15.10 -12.11 -3.57
CA VAL A 489 -16.24 -11.83 -2.68
C VAL A 489 -16.07 -10.49 -1.97
N VAL A 490 -14.88 -10.22 -1.41
CA VAL A 490 -14.55 -8.95 -0.73
C VAL A 490 -14.71 -7.76 -1.67
N ASN A 491 -14.09 -7.80 -2.86
CA ASN A 491 -14.21 -6.75 -3.87
C ASN A 491 -15.64 -6.70 -4.45
N GLY A 492 -16.35 -7.83 -4.48
CA GLY A 492 -17.75 -7.92 -4.86
C GLY A 492 -18.64 -7.03 -4.01
N TYR A 493 -18.57 -7.17 -2.68
CA TYR A 493 -19.31 -6.32 -1.72
C TYR A 493 -18.96 -4.83 -1.80
N GLN A 494 -17.72 -4.49 -2.15
CA GLN A 494 -17.29 -3.11 -2.34
C GLN A 494 -17.63 -2.55 -3.74
N SER A 495 -18.02 -3.41 -4.68
CA SER A 495 -18.28 -3.00 -6.06
C SER A 495 -19.57 -2.19 -6.21
N ARG A 496 -19.54 -1.23 -7.14
CA ARG A 496 -20.73 -0.45 -7.50
C ARG A 496 -21.87 -1.31 -8.06
N LYS A 497 -21.56 -2.39 -8.79
CA LYS A 497 -22.57 -3.30 -9.34
C LYS A 497 -23.35 -4.00 -8.22
N PHE A 498 -22.67 -4.44 -7.15
CA PHE A 498 -23.34 -4.96 -5.96
C PHE A 498 -24.21 -3.90 -5.25
N ALA A 499 -23.76 -2.65 -5.17
CA ALA A 499 -24.59 -1.56 -4.64
C ALA A 499 -25.81 -1.21 -5.52
N GLU A 500 -25.81 -1.61 -6.79
CA GLU A 500 -26.93 -1.43 -7.74
C GLU A 500 -27.91 -2.61 -7.74
N THR A 501 -27.44 -3.86 -7.57
CA THR A 501 -28.29 -5.08 -7.64
C THR A 501 -28.55 -5.77 -6.30
N GLY A 502 -27.62 -5.65 -5.34
CA GLY A 502 -27.59 -6.48 -4.13
C GLY A 502 -27.26 -7.96 -4.37
N ASP A 503 -26.70 -8.29 -5.53
CA ASP A 503 -26.45 -9.68 -5.96
C ASP A 503 -24.98 -9.93 -6.31
N LEU A 504 -24.37 -10.94 -5.68
CA LEU A 504 -22.99 -11.37 -5.95
C LEU A 504 -22.89 -12.27 -7.19
N ASP A 505 -23.92 -13.05 -7.52
CA ASP A 505 -23.89 -13.92 -8.70
C ASP A 505 -23.89 -13.08 -9.98
N GLU A 506 -24.64 -11.98 -10.03
CA GLU A 506 -24.54 -10.99 -11.12
C GLU A 506 -23.15 -10.35 -11.23
N VAL A 507 -22.46 -10.13 -10.12
CA VAL A 507 -21.10 -9.57 -10.12
C VAL A 507 -20.10 -10.61 -10.64
N TRP A 508 -20.22 -11.86 -10.18
CA TRP A 508 -19.38 -12.98 -10.61
C TRP A 508 -19.58 -13.30 -12.10
N ALA A 509 -20.83 -13.48 -12.54
CA ALA A 509 -21.17 -13.71 -13.94
C ALA A 509 -20.60 -12.61 -14.85
N ARG A 510 -20.73 -11.33 -14.45
CA ARG A 510 -20.12 -10.23 -15.21
C ARG A 510 -18.59 -10.33 -15.29
N ILE A 511 -17.92 -10.78 -14.23
CA ILE A 511 -16.46 -11.01 -14.23
C ILE A 511 -16.09 -12.15 -15.19
N ALA A 512 -16.79 -13.29 -15.12
CA ALA A 512 -16.54 -14.45 -15.96
C ALA A 512 -16.82 -14.16 -17.45
N THR A 513 -18.03 -13.69 -17.80
CA THR A 513 -18.42 -13.41 -19.19
C THR A 513 -17.55 -12.33 -19.83
N SER A 514 -17.16 -11.28 -19.09
CA SER A 514 -16.26 -10.25 -19.62
C SER A 514 -14.85 -10.78 -19.89
N ARG A 515 -14.36 -11.73 -19.08
CA ARG A 515 -13.09 -12.42 -19.35
C ARG A 515 -13.21 -13.24 -20.63
N GLU A 516 -14.22 -14.11 -20.71
CA GLU A 516 -14.43 -15.01 -21.85
C GLU A 516 -14.57 -14.23 -23.17
N ALA A 517 -15.34 -13.15 -23.19
CA ALA A 517 -15.45 -12.26 -24.35
C ALA A 517 -14.09 -11.68 -24.78
N VAL A 518 -13.32 -11.15 -23.82
CA VAL A 518 -11.99 -10.56 -24.11
C VAL A 518 -10.99 -11.61 -24.60
N MET A 519 -10.97 -12.81 -24.02
CA MET A 519 -10.06 -13.87 -24.47
C MET A 519 -10.47 -14.43 -25.85
N ALA A 520 -11.77 -14.50 -26.15
CA ALA A 520 -12.26 -14.92 -27.46
C ALA A 520 -12.00 -13.89 -28.58
N GLU A 521 -11.99 -12.60 -28.25
CA GLU A 521 -11.72 -11.49 -29.19
C GLU A 521 -10.22 -11.14 -29.31
N MET A 522 -9.32 -11.79 -28.56
CA MET A 522 -7.90 -11.42 -28.50
C MET A 522 -7.14 -11.86 -29.77
N THR A 523 -6.86 -10.89 -30.64
CA THR A 523 -6.01 -11.01 -31.82
C THR A 523 -4.94 -9.90 -31.80
N PRO A 524 -3.90 -9.98 -32.63
CA PRO A 524 -2.92 -8.90 -32.76
C PRO A 524 -3.54 -7.53 -33.06
N GLU A 525 -4.55 -7.49 -33.93
CA GLU A 525 -5.22 -6.26 -34.36
C GLU A 525 -6.11 -5.67 -33.27
N THR A 526 -6.85 -6.52 -32.54
CA THR A 526 -7.69 -6.06 -31.42
C THR A 526 -6.84 -5.59 -30.26
N LEU A 527 -5.77 -6.30 -29.91
CA LEU A 527 -4.84 -5.89 -28.86
C LEU A 527 -4.07 -4.61 -29.22
N GLN A 528 -3.64 -4.45 -30.49
CA GLN A 528 -3.08 -3.19 -30.99
C GLN A 528 -4.08 -2.03 -30.88
N LYS A 529 -5.34 -2.24 -31.29
CA LYS A 529 -6.41 -1.23 -31.17
C LYS A 529 -6.64 -0.83 -29.71
N MET A 530 -6.61 -1.80 -28.79
CA MET A 530 -6.74 -1.54 -27.35
C MET A 530 -5.52 -0.82 -26.77
N LEU A 531 -4.30 -1.14 -27.20
CA LEU A 531 -3.08 -0.40 -26.85
C LEU A 531 -3.14 1.09 -27.25
N ARG A 532 -3.78 1.43 -28.37
CA ARG A 532 -4.03 2.82 -28.80
C ARG A 532 -5.18 3.52 -28.04
N CYS A 533 -6.08 2.75 -27.44
CA CYS A 533 -7.28 3.24 -26.76
C CYS A 533 -7.04 3.47 -25.26
N LEU A 534 -6.34 2.54 -24.61
CA LEU A 534 -6.10 2.52 -23.17
C LEU A 534 -4.97 3.45 -22.74
N PHE A 535 -3.88 3.47 -23.51
CA PHE A 535 -2.74 4.35 -23.30
C PHE A 535 -2.87 5.62 -24.14
N PRO A 536 -2.23 6.74 -23.74
CA PRO A 536 -2.11 7.91 -24.59
C PRO A 536 -1.55 7.54 -25.98
N SER A 537 -2.09 8.14 -27.03
CA SER A 537 -1.67 7.89 -28.41
C SER A 537 -1.59 9.25 -29.14
N PRO A 538 -0.38 9.78 -29.43
CA PRO A 538 0.94 9.17 -29.19
C PRO A 538 1.26 8.99 -27.70
N CYS A 539 2.02 7.95 -27.32
CA CYS A 539 2.35 7.69 -25.92
C CYS A 539 3.17 8.84 -25.27
N ARG A 540 4.01 9.53 -26.06
CA ARG A 540 4.76 10.72 -25.62
C ARG A 540 3.89 11.97 -25.37
N SER A 541 2.59 11.95 -25.65
CA SER A 541 1.72 13.10 -25.43
C SER A 541 1.50 13.44 -23.95
N ARG A 542 1.44 12.43 -23.07
CA ARG A 542 1.10 12.60 -21.65
C ARG A 542 1.65 11.46 -20.80
N TYR A 543 2.82 11.67 -20.18
CA TYR A 543 3.46 10.73 -19.28
C TYR A 543 4.26 11.47 -18.21
N THR A 544 4.61 10.78 -17.11
CA THR A 544 5.66 11.25 -16.20
C THR A 544 6.81 10.26 -16.24
N ALA A 545 8.06 10.71 -16.17
CA ALA A 545 9.24 9.84 -16.05
C ALA A 545 10.12 10.41 -14.94
N ILE A 546 10.06 9.77 -13.78
CA ILE A 546 10.68 10.28 -12.55
C ILE A 546 11.76 9.29 -12.15
N THR A 547 12.99 9.77 -11.99
CA THR A 547 14.15 8.91 -11.71
C THR A 547 14.79 9.28 -10.38
N MET A 548 14.88 8.32 -9.47
CA MET A 548 15.65 8.47 -8.24
C MET A 548 17.14 8.39 -8.57
N MET A 549 17.92 9.40 -8.20
CA MET A 549 19.35 9.49 -8.50
C MET A 549 20.17 9.63 -7.20
N PRO A 550 21.34 8.97 -7.07
CA PRO A 550 22.25 9.23 -5.97
C PRO A 550 22.81 10.66 -6.11
N ARG A 551 22.68 11.49 -5.08
CA ARG A 551 23.25 12.84 -5.10
C ARG A 551 24.76 12.77 -5.32
N PRO A 552 25.33 13.48 -6.32
CA PRO A 552 26.76 13.46 -6.53
C PRO A 552 27.49 14.03 -5.29
N PRO A 553 28.62 13.44 -4.86
CA PRO A 553 29.37 14.00 -3.74
C PRO A 553 29.79 15.44 -4.08
N GLY A 554 29.51 16.36 -3.15
CA GLY A 554 29.90 17.77 -3.26
C GLY A 554 31.43 17.92 -3.30
N LEU A 555 31.94 19.13 -3.55
CA LEU A 555 33.37 19.38 -3.75
C LEU A 555 34.25 18.79 -2.63
N LEU A 556 33.84 18.99 -1.36
CA LEU A 556 34.49 18.41 -0.18
C LEU A 556 34.40 16.87 -0.13
N GLY A 557 33.26 16.29 -0.52
CA GLY A 557 33.08 14.84 -0.59
C GLY A 557 33.93 14.19 -1.68
N ARG A 558 34.09 14.84 -2.84
CA ARG A 558 35.02 14.42 -3.89
C ARG A 558 36.46 14.46 -3.41
N LEU A 559 36.88 15.56 -2.77
CA LEU A 559 38.22 15.67 -2.18
C LEU A 559 38.48 14.63 -1.09
N ALA A 560 37.52 14.40 -0.20
CA ALA A 560 37.61 13.39 0.86
C ALA A 560 37.66 11.95 0.29
N PHE A 561 36.87 11.64 -0.74
CA PHE A 561 36.91 10.34 -1.42
C PHE A 561 38.22 10.13 -2.17
N SER A 562 38.69 11.14 -2.93
CA SER A 562 39.99 11.11 -3.59
C SER A 562 41.15 11.00 -2.61
N PHE A 563 41.03 11.57 -1.39
CA PHE A 563 42.00 11.36 -0.33
C PHE A 563 41.94 9.92 0.21
N ALA A 564 40.75 9.44 0.59
CA ALA A 564 40.55 8.09 1.15
C ALA A 564 40.95 6.96 0.19
N THR A 565 40.81 7.17 -1.13
CA THR A 565 41.17 6.19 -2.17
C THR A 565 42.57 6.39 -2.77
N ALA A 566 43.27 7.48 -2.44
CA ALA A 566 44.66 7.68 -2.85
C ALA A 566 45.60 6.71 -2.14
N SER A 567 46.73 6.39 -2.79
CA SER A 567 47.82 5.65 -2.15
C SER A 567 48.36 6.41 -0.95
N SER A 568 48.96 5.70 0.01
CA SER A 568 49.52 6.30 1.23
C SER A 568 50.55 7.41 0.94
N SER A 569 51.36 7.28 -0.11
CA SER A 569 52.28 8.34 -0.55
C SER A 569 51.56 9.58 -1.09
N MET A 570 50.44 9.39 -1.78
CA MET A 570 49.64 10.47 -2.37
C MET A 570 48.74 11.16 -1.33
N GLN A 571 48.27 10.43 -0.32
CA GLN A 571 47.65 11.00 0.89
C GLN A 571 48.62 11.92 1.64
N ILE A 572 49.86 11.47 1.89
CA ILE A 572 50.90 12.28 2.56
C ILE A 572 51.20 13.55 1.74
N ALA A 573 51.34 13.43 0.41
CA ALA A 573 51.56 14.57 -0.47
C ALA A 573 50.40 15.58 -0.44
N MET A 574 49.15 15.11 -0.46
CA MET A 574 47.97 15.99 -0.35
C MET A 574 47.86 16.65 1.03
N ALA A 575 48.17 15.93 2.11
CA ALA A 575 48.18 16.49 3.46
C ALA A 575 49.25 17.58 3.64
N LEU A 576 50.47 17.35 3.12
CA LEU A 576 51.55 18.34 3.12
C LEU A 576 51.22 19.56 2.26
N ALA A 577 50.56 19.38 1.11
CA ALA A 577 50.09 20.48 0.28
C ALA A 577 49.01 21.31 0.99
N GLY A 578 48.03 20.66 1.64
CA GLY A 578 47.00 21.33 2.45
C GLY A 578 47.59 22.12 3.62
N ALA A 579 48.54 21.54 4.35
CA ALA A 579 49.28 22.23 5.41
C ALA A 579 50.06 23.43 4.87
N GLY A 580 50.72 23.29 3.71
CA GLY A 580 51.44 24.38 3.03
C GLY A 580 50.53 25.56 2.64
N VAL A 581 49.32 25.28 2.16
CA VAL A 581 48.31 26.31 1.86
C VAL A 581 47.82 27.00 3.13
N LEU A 582 47.61 26.27 4.22
CA LEU A 582 47.19 26.85 5.50
C LEU A 582 48.29 27.75 6.12
N VAL A 583 49.55 27.32 6.03
CA VAL A 583 50.72 28.13 6.44
C VAL A 583 50.88 29.37 5.55
N ALA A 584 50.68 29.24 4.24
CA ALA A 584 50.71 30.39 3.32
C ALA A 584 49.57 31.39 3.59
N ALA A 585 48.35 30.90 3.86
CA ALA A 585 47.19 31.74 4.17
C ALA A 585 47.34 32.47 5.51
N THR A 586 47.84 31.78 6.55
CA THR A 586 48.13 32.41 7.86
C THR A 586 49.30 33.39 7.77
N ALA A 587 50.34 33.11 6.98
CA ALA A 587 51.40 34.07 6.69
C ALA A 587 50.88 35.30 5.91
N ALA A 588 50.02 35.12 4.90
CA ALA A 588 49.40 36.22 4.17
C ALA A 588 48.49 37.07 5.08
N ALA A 589 47.71 36.45 5.96
CA ALA A 589 46.91 37.15 6.96
C ALA A 589 47.79 37.92 7.97
N ALA A 590 48.89 37.33 8.44
CA ALA A 590 49.86 38.01 9.32
C ALA A 590 50.53 39.21 8.63
N VAL A 591 50.86 39.10 7.33
CA VAL A 591 51.39 40.20 6.51
C VAL A 591 50.33 41.29 6.26
N ALA A 592 49.05 40.92 6.09
CA ALA A 592 47.96 41.89 5.98
C ALA A 592 47.72 42.65 7.30
N VAL A 593 47.79 41.95 8.45
CA VAL A 593 47.67 42.54 9.79
C VAL A 593 48.87 43.42 10.13
N SER A 594 50.10 43.01 9.79
CA SER A 594 51.30 43.85 10.02
C SER A 594 51.32 45.10 9.14
N ARG A 595 50.90 45.00 7.86
CA ARG A 595 50.71 46.17 7.00
C ARG A 595 49.63 47.13 7.51
N ARG A 596 48.53 46.63 8.09
CA ARG A 596 47.53 47.49 8.75
C ARG A 596 48.08 48.20 9.99
N ARG A 597 48.90 47.52 10.80
CA ARG A 597 49.55 48.12 11.99
C ARG A 597 50.68 49.10 11.68
N ALA A 598 51.26 49.06 10.47
CA ALA A 598 52.26 50.01 10.01
C ALA A 598 51.66 51.23 9.26
N ALA A 599 50.33 51.24 9.07
CA ALA A 599 49.57 52.34 8.46
C ALA A 599 48.67 53.07 9.48
N GLN A 600 48.80 52.71 10.77
CA GLN A 600 48.26 53.40 11.94
C GLN A 600 49.43 53.98 12.74
#